data_AF-A0A496B1P1-F1
#
_entry.id   AF-A0A496B1P1-F1
#
_cell.length_a   1.000
_cell.length_b   1.000
_cell.length_c   1.000
_cell.angle_alpha   90.00
_cell.angle_beta   90.00
_cell.angle_gamma   90.00
#
_symmetry.space_group_name_H-M   'P 1'
#
loop_
_entity.id
_entity.type
_entity.pdbx_description
1 polymer ?
#
loop_
_entity_poly.entity_id
_entity_poly.type
_entity_poly.pdbx_seq_one_letter_code
_entity_poly.pdbx_strand_id
1 'polypeptide(L)'
;MTHVQTVKIEDAEYGDIYTACIQRNGTGWLGWIQEYPRVKCEGDTKAVLLETLETMLYETLEADWEAWDKQFEEDVKAGKLDCFAEKAIADVREGRYREIEELQKFLEK
;
A
#
# COMPACT_ATOMS: atom_id res chain seq x y z
N MET A 1 -0.77 19.48 24.42
CA MET A 1 -1.28 18.60 23.35
C MET A 1 -0.51 18.93 22.10
N THR A 2 0.40 18.06 21.67
CA THR A 2 1.10 18.19 20.39
C THR A 2 0.10 17.92 19.29
N HIS A 3 -0.14 18.91 18.43
CA HIS A 3 -1.09 18.80 17.33
C HIS A 3 -0.40 18.17 16.13
N VAL A 4 -0.87 16.99 15.73
CA VAL A 4 -0.48 16.34 14.48
C VAL A 4 -1.36 16.90 13.37
N GLN A 5 -0.74 17.43 12.32
CA GLN A 5 -1.41 17.86 11.10
C GLN A 5 -1.32 16.76 10.06
N THR A 6 -2.37 16.59 9.26
CA THR A 6 -2.37 15.65 8.13
C THR A 6 -2.32 16.42 6.82
N VAL A 7 -1.45 16.01 5.92
CA VAL A 7 -1.29 16.56 4.56
C VAL A 7 -1.51 15.42 3.57
N LYS A 8 -2.25 15.69 2.50
CA LYS A 8 -2.41 14.74 1.40
C LYS A 8 -1.26 14.94 0.42
N ILE A 9 -0.60 13.84 0.08
CA ILE A 9 0.49 13.76 -0.88
C ILE A 9 0.03 12.83 -1.99
N GLU A 10 0.21 13.24 -3.23
CA GLU A 10 -0.09 12.44 -4.41
C GLU A 10 1.21 11.82 -4.92
N ASP A 11 1.18 10.51 -5.16
CA ASP A 11 2.26 9.82 -5.85
C ASP A 11 2.21 10.16 -7.34
N ALA A 12 3.32 10.69 -7.86
CA ALA A 12 3.43 11.14 -9.25
C ALA A 12 3.45 10.00 -10.28
N GLU A 13 3.82 8.77 -9.88
CA GLU A 13 3.91 7.61 -10.76
C GLU A 13 2.60 6.81 -10.78
N TYR A 14 2.04 6.50 -9.61
CA TYR A 14 0.86 5.63 -9.48
C TYR A 14 -0.46 6.38 -9.29
N GLY A 15 -0.43 7.68 -9.00
CA GLY A 15 -1.62 8.53 -8.81
C GLY A 15 -2.39 8.28 -7.52
N ASP A 16 -1.85 7.46 -6.62
CA ASP A 16 -2.43 7.18 -5.32
C ASP A 16 -2.24 8.34 -4.33
N ILE A 17 -3.22 8.52 -3.45
CA ILE A 17 -3.22 9.60 -2.46
C ILE A 17 -2.86 9.04 -1.09
N TYR A 18 -1.75 9.53 -0.55
CA TYR A 18 -1.21 9.15 0.75
C TYR A 18 -1.45 10.22 1.82
N THR A 19 -1.44 9.80 3.08
CA THR A 19 -1.68 10.69 4.23
C THR A 19 -0.39 10.88 5.02
N ALA A 20 0.27 12.02 4.85
CA ALA A 20 1.41 12.41 5.66
C ALA A 20 0.95 13.05 6.98
N CYS A 21 1.31 12.44 8.10
CA CYS A 21 1.18 13.01 9.43
C CYS A 21 2.44 13.81 9.76
N ILE A 22 2.30 15.08 10.13
CA ILE A 22 3.42 15.96 10.52
C ILE A 22 3.17 16.58 11.89
N GLN A 23 4.22 16.71 12.69
CA GLN A 23 4.18 17.30 14.02
C GLN A 23 5.40 18.19 14.24
N ARG A 24 5.19 19.37 14.84
CA ARG A 24 6.31 20.23 15.23
C ARG A 24 7.05 19.64 16.44
N ASN A 25 8.36 19.46 16.32
CA ASN A 25 9.23 18.92 17.37
C ASN A 25 10.36 19.92 17.67
N GLY A 26 10.15 20.79 18.66
CA GLY A 26 11.09 21.86 18.99
C GLY A 26 11.26 22.88 17.84
N THR A 27 12.48 22.99 17.33
CA THR A 27 12.82 23.85 16.19
C THR A 27 12.52 23.20 14.84
N GLY A 28 12.37 21.88 14.79
CA GLY A 28 12.12 21.11 13.58
C GLY A 28 10.71 20.54 13.48
N TRP A 29 10.53 19.68 12.48
CA TRP A 29 9.32 18.94 12.19
C TRP A 29 9.62 17.45 12.10
N LEU A 30 8.74 16.62 12.63
CA LEU A 30 8.73 15.17 12.45
C LEU A 30 7.55 14.82 11.54
N GLY A 31 7.74 13.94 10.57
CA GLY A 31 6.67 13.46 9.72
C GLY A 31 6.77 11.99 9.37
N TRP A 32 5.62 11.37 9.08
CA TRP A 32 5.50 9.98 8.63
C TRP A 32 4.29 9.78 7.74
N ILE A 33 4.30 8.75 6.91
CA ILE A 33 3.15 8.34 6.10
C ILE A 33 2.28 7.39 6.93
N GLN A 34 0.97 7.64 6.98
CA GLN A 34 0.02 6.85 7.80
C GLN A 34 -0.08 5.40 7.28
N GLU A 35 -0.11 5.24 5.96
CA GLU A 35 -0.21 3.97 5.26
C GLU A 35 1.12 3.20 5.31
N TYR A 36 2.24 3.92 5.35
CA TYR A 36 3.59 3.38 5.46
C TYR A 36 4.36 3.98 6.66
N PRO A 37 4.08 3.53 7.91
CA PRO A 37 4.71 4.11 9.11
C PRO A 37 6.24 3.98 9.16
N ARG A 38 6.82 3.12 8.31
CA ARG A 38 8.27 2.98 8.13
C ARG A 38 8.89 4.18 7.40
N VAL A 39 8.11 4.87 6.57
CA VAL A 39 8.51 6.10 5.88
C VAL A 39 8.31 7.27 6.84
N LYS A 40 9.40 7.69 7.48
CA LYS A 40 9.41 8.79 8.46
C LYS A 40 10.72 9.56 8.39
N CYS A 41 10.67 10.86 8.59
CA CYS A 41 11.86 11.71 8.70
C CYS A 41 11.60 12.93 9.57
N GLU A 42 12.69 13.62 9.90
CA GLU A 42 12.67 14.94 10.52
C GLU A 42 13.21 15.97 9.53
N GLY A 43 12.72 17.20 9.59
CA GLY A 43 13.14 18.29 8.72
C GLY A 43 13.08 19.64 9.42
N ASP A 44 14.00 20.54 9.06
CA ASP A 44 14.09 21.89 9.65
C ASP A 44 12.88 22.76 9.29
N THR A 45 12.29 22.52 8.11
CA THR A 45 11.09 23.21 7.64
C THR A 45 10.05 22.20 7.15
N LYS A 46 8.77 22.61 7.16
CA LYS A 46 7.68 21.80 6.62
C LYS A 46 7.88 21.45 5.14
N ALA A 47 8.42 22.37 4.33
CA ALA A 47 8.64 22.15 2.91
C ALA A 47 9.70 21.05 2.67
N VAL A 48 10.86 21.17 3.31
CA VAL A 48 11.94 20.17 3.22
C VAL A 48 11.48 18.80 3.74
N LEU A 49 10.70 18.78 4.83
CA LEU A 49 10.13 17.55 5.35
C LEU A 49 9.22 16.86 4.32
N LEU A 50 8.31 17.61 3.68
CA LEU A 50 7.37 17.04 2.70
C LEU A 50 8.08 16.52 1.46
N GLU A 51 9.03 17.28 0.91
CA GLU A 51 9.85 16.86 -0.24
C GLU A 51 10.65 15.57 0.07
N THR A 52 11.20 15.48 1.30
CA THR A 52 11.92 14.28 1.74
C THR A 52 10.96 13.09 1.93
N LEU A 53 9.76 13.31 2.48
CA LEU A 53 8.75 12.27 2.64
C LEU A 53 8.26 11.76 1.27
N GLU A 54 8.03 12.64 0.31
CA GLU A 54 7.66 12.30 -1.06
C GLU A 54 8.72 11.40 -1.71
N THR A 55 9.99 11.79 -1.63
CA THR A 55 11.12 11.02 -2.18
C THR A 55 11.24 9.64 -1.52
N MET A 56 11.19 9.57 -0.19
CA MET A 56 11.30 8.29 0.51
C MET A 56 10.09 7.38 0.28
N LEU A 57 8.89 7.96 0.14
CA LEU A 57 7.67 7.23 -0.19
C LEU A 57 7.82 6.58 -1.56
N TYR A 58 8.26 7.35 -2.56
CA TYR A 58 8.55 6.86 -3.91
C TYR A 58 9.51 5.68 -3.90
N GLU A 59 10.70 5.85 -3.31
CA GLU A 59 11.71 4.78 -3.23
C GLU A 59 11.19 3.52 -2.51
N THR A 60 10.35 3.72 -1.49
CA THR A 60 9.75 2.63 -0.73
C THR A 60 8.71 1.87 -1.54
N LEU A 61 7.90 2.57 -2.32
CA LEU A 61 6.91 1.96 -3.20
C LEU A 61 7.61 1.21 -4.33
N GLU A 62 8.60 1.82 -4.96
CA GLU A 62 9.35 1.19 -6.05
C GLU A 62 10.03 -0.10 -5.60
N ALA A 63 10.66 -0.11 -4.42
CA ALA A 63 11.24 -1.33 -3.86
C ALA A 63 10.18 -2.43 -3.57
N ASP A 64 8.99 -2.04 -3.11
CA ASP A 64 7.89 -3.00 -2.90
C ASP A 64 7.39 -3.57 -4.25
N TRP A 65 7.28 -2.75 -5.29
CA TRP A 65 6.91 -3.16 -6.65
C TRP A 65 7.95 -4.10 -7.27
N GLU A 66 9.24 -3.77 -7.21
CA GLU A 66 10.32 -4.64 -7.69
C GLU A 66 10.31 -6.01 -6.98
N ALA A 67 10.06 -6.01 -5.67
CA ALA A 67 9.96 -7.24 -4.88
C ALA A 67 8.74 -8.08 -5.31
N TRP A 68 7.60 -7.43 -5.57
CA TRP A 68 6.40 -8.07 -6.08
C TRP A 68 6.63 -8.68 -7.46
N ASP A 69 7.23 -7.95 -8.39
CA ASP A 69 7.52 -8.43 -9.74
C ASP A 69 8.39 -9.68 -9.72
N LYS A 70 9.46 -9.66 -8.91
CA LYS A 70 10.33 -10.83 -8.77
C LYS A 70 9.58 -12.04 -8.20
N GLN A 71 8.79 -11.86 -7.14
CA GLN A 71 8.03 -12.96 -6.54
C GLN A 71 6.98 -13.50 -7.52
N PHE A 72 6.34 -12.62 -8.28
CA PHE A 72 5.35 -12.98 -9.28
C PHE A 72 5.98 -13.83 -10.39
N GLU A 73 7.13 -13.42 -10.93
CA GLU A 73 7.86 -14.22 -11.91
C GLU A 73 8.24 -15.61 -11.38
N GLU A 74 8.71 -15.69 -10.12
CA GLU A 74 9.04 -16.95 -9.48
C GLU A 74 7.79 -17.84 -9.33
N ASP A 75 6.65 -17.27 -8.96
CA ASP A 75 5.40 -18.00 -8.78
C ASP A 75 4.81 -18.49 -10.11
N VAL A 76 4.96 -17.70 -11.17
CA VAL A 76 4.64 -18.10 -12.56
C VAL A 76 5.54 -19.27 -12.97
N LYS A 77 6.87 -19.15 -12.79
CA LYS A 77 7.83 -20.21 -13.13
C LYS A 77 7.60 -21.48 -12.31
N ALA A 78 7.15 -21.34 -11.07
CA ALA A 78 6.84 -22.46 -10.18
C ALA A 78 5.49 -23.14 -10.50
N GLY A 79 4.71 -22.63 -11.46
CA GLY A 79 3.40 -23.19 -11.82
C GLY A 79 2.36 -23.07 -10.71
N LYS A 80 2.59 -22.19 -9.72
CA LYS A 80 1.62 -21.99 -8.62
C LYS A 80 0.29 -21.50 -9.16
N LEU A 81 0.32 -20.63 -10.18
CA LEU A 81 -0.88 -20.13 -10.85
C LEU A 81 -1.65 -21.24 -11.57
N ASP A 82 -0.95 -22.18 -12.22
CA ASP A 82 -1.59 -23.34 -12.85
C ASP A 82 -2.30 -24.22 -11.80
N CYS A 83 -1.64 -24.46 -10.67
CA CYS A 83 -2.24 -25.18 -9.54
C CYS A 83 -3.49 -24.47 -8.99
N PHE A 84 -3.49 -23.13 -8.93
CA PHE A 84 -4.66 -22.37 -8.51
C PHE A 84 -5.79 -22.43 -9.55
N ALA A 85 -5.46 -22.36 -10.83
CA ALA A 85 -6.45 -22.49 -11.91
C ALA A 85 -7.12 -23.87 -11.91
N GLU A 86 -6.34 -24.95 -11.74
CA GLU A 86 -6.86 -26.30 -11.63
C GLU A 86 -7.80 -26.47 -10.44
N LYS A 87 -7.43 -25.93 -9.27
CA LYS A 87 -8.28 -25.93 -8.07
C LYS A 87 -9.57 -25.17 -8.29
N ALA A 88 -9.52 -23.99 -8.89
CA ALA A 88 -10.72 -23.20 -9.19
C ALA A 88 -11.67 -23.96 -10.13
N ILE A 89 -11.14 -24.64 -11.15
CA ILE A 89 -11.94 -25.49 -12.05
C ILE A 89 -12.56 -26.66 -11.30
N ALA A 90 -11.80 -27.31 -10.40
CA ALA A 90 -12.32 -28.41 -9.57
C ALA A 90 -13.44 -27.93 -8.63
N ASP A 91 -13.25 -26.80 -7.95
CA ASP A 91 -14.26 -26.19 -7.08
C ASP A 91 -15.57 -25.91 -7.84
N VAL A 92 -15.48 -25.35 -9.05
CA VAL A 92 -16.66 -25.14 -9.90
C VAL A 92 -17.34 -26.47 -10.25
N ARG A 93 -16.58 -27.50 -10.64
CA ARG A 93 -17.11 -28.83 -10.98
C ARG A 93 -17.78 -29.51 -9.78
N GLU A 94 -17.24 -29.30 -8.58
CA GLU A 94 -17.75 -29.87 -7.34
C GLU A 94 -18.85 -29.00 -6.69
N GLY A 95 -19.27 -27.91 -7.37
CA GLY A 95 -20.31 -27.00 -6.88
C GLY A 95 -19.88 -26.15 -5.69
N ARG A 96 -18.57 -26.08 -5.39
CA ARG A 96 -17.98 -25.26 -4.33
C ARG A 96 -17.75 -23.83 -4.80
N TYR A 97 -18.80 -23.20 -5.31
CA TYR A 97 -18.80 -21.79 -5.66
C TYR A 97 -19.99 -21.10 -5.01
N ARG A 98 -19.90 -19.78 -4.88
CA ARG A 98 -21.02 -18.93 -4.44
C ARG A 98 -21.29 -17.91 -5.50
N GLU A 99 -22.56 -17.67 -5.78
CA GLU A 99 -22.94 -16.56 -6.65
C GLU A 99 -22.62 -15.24 -5.96
N ILE A 100 -22.17 -14.27 -6.75
CA ILE A 100 -21.77 -12.95 -6.24
C ILE A 100 -22.95 -12.28 -5.53
N GLU A 101 -24.17 -12.45 -6.03
CA GLU A 101 -25.40 -11.91 -5.42
C GLU A 101 -25.68 -12.51 -4.04
N GLU A 102 -25.34 -13.78 -3.80
CA GLU A 102 -25.51 -14.43 -2.49
C GLU A 102 -24.46 -13.94 -1.49
N LEU A 103 -23.23 -13.69 -1.94
CA LEU A 103 -22.16 -13.12 -1.11
C LEU A 103 -22.47 -11.66 -0.73
N GLN A 104 -23.01 -10.87 -1.66
CA GLN A 104 -23.42 -9.48 -1.41
C GLN A 104 -24.50 -9.41 -0.32
N LYS A 105 -25.53 -10.27 -0.40
CA LYS A 105 -26.57 -10.37 0.65
C LYS A 105 -26.03 -10.78 2.02
N PHE A 106 -24.89 -11.46 2.06
CA PHE A 106 -24.24 -11.90 3.31
C PHE A 106 -23.36 -10.83 3.93
N LEU A 107 -22.76 -9.95 3.10
CA LEU A 107 -21.91 -8.84 3.53
C LEU A 107 -22.70 -7.56 3.87
N GLU A 108 -23.92 -7.42 3.34
CA GLU A 108 -24.84 -6.31 3.66
C GLU A 108 -25.65 -6.53 4.96
N LYS A 109 -25.42 -7.64 5.68
CA LYS A 109 -26.00 -7.95 6.99
C LYS A 109 -25.04 -7.61 8.14
#